data_AF-A0A7W9NHJ8-F1
#
_entry.id   AF-A0A7W9NHJ8-F1
#
_cell.length_a   1.000
_cell.length_b   1.000
_cell.length_c   1.000
_cell.angle_alpha   90.00
_cell.angle_beta   90.00
_cell.angle_gamma   90.00
#
_symmetry.space_group_name_H-M   'P 1'
#
loop_
_entity.id
_entity.type
_entity.pdbx_description
1 polymer ?
#
loop_
_entity_poly.entity_id
_entity_poly.type
_entity_poly.pdbx_seq_one_letter_code
_entity_poly.pdbx_strand_id
1 'polypeptide(L)'
;MRRFPKAADLVTGLPVLGRRFGRAARSLTGADEQLLDLVPTERPKYTALGGVVFGTATIAALSMTMALSEVVGGFQLSLLAFGLVWGAFVLNLDRWLVTSSVGTRWHRRVTVLLPRLVLAFFFGVVIAEPLVLRVFEPAIEQYINDQRQQDARNLTSLLLRCNPDPTADAQTRQAAQGADCAHHQLDLQAAPAAMAQELAGYQNQADQLRQDIDATNKEQSARDELARNECAGTPGPGTTGKAGRGRECIEREKEANDYRSTHPTADKQATLAGLNDKITKLRATLDTSQRTYQAARDAAVRQQVDELVAHQGPIGLLERFRALDELTSANLFLTTATWFIRLFFIGVDCLPVLVKLFGGVTTYEELVDMQTVSAKRVFEQKVRTRETAETSRLRGDQIEAEHEFQKRRATAEQNLRLHEAELDLAVDQHVDAAAAKLRQQRGRRQSPPTIWDAPTVRQRVEDTMPIARRPV
;
A
#
# COMPACT_ATOMS: atom_id res chain seq x y z
N MET A 1 49.25 30.20 -47.89
CA MET A 1 48.34 29.43 -47.00
C MET A 1 48.86 29.54 -45.57
N ARG A 2 48.07 29.98 -44.59
CA ARG A 2 48.42 29.89 -43.15
C ARG A 2 47.64 28.73 -42.53
N ARG A 3 48.30 27.84 -41.77
CA ARG A 3 47.61 26.81 -40.98
C ARG A 3 46.91 27.49 -39.80
N PHE A 4 45.61 27.23 -39.62
CA PHE A 4 44.96 27.48 -38.34
C PHE A 4 45.49 26.47 -37.30
N PRO A 5 45.78 26.89 -36.06
CA PRO A 5 46.11 25.96 -34.98
C PRO A 5 44.87 25.14 -34.56
N LYS A 6 45.08 23.96 -33.99
CA LYS A 6 44.00 23.14 -33.44
C LYS A 6 43.43 23.80 -32.18
N ALA A 7 42.11 23.86 -32.04
CA ALA A 7 41.43 24.44 -30.88
C ALA A 7 41.47 23.55 -29.60
N ALA A 8 42.46 22.67 -29.46
CA ALA A 8 42.50 21.65 -28.40
C ALA A 8 43.06 22.17 -27.06
N ASP A 9 43.98 23.13 -27.10
CA ASP A 9 44.88 23.40 -25.97
C ASP A 9 44.41 24.54 -25.03
N LEU A 10 43.29 25.19 -25.34
CA LEU A 10 42.81 26.41 -24.67
C LEU A 10 41.77 26.19 -23.54
N VAL A 11 41.45 24.95 -23.17
CA VAL A 11 40.45 24.62 -22.12
C VAL A 11 41.02 23.64 -21.07
N THR A 12 42.25 23.90 -20.63
CA THR A 12 43.08 23.02 -19.79
C THR A 12 43.08 23.35 -18.28
N GLY A 13 42.23 24.29 -17.83
CA GLY A 13 42.19 24.77 -16.44
C GLY A 13 41.30 24.02 -15.43
N LEU A 14 40.61 22.93 -15.82
CA LEU A 14 39.76 22.14 -14.91
C LEU A 14 40.50 20.88 -14.40
N PRO A 15 40.45 20.58 -13.08
CA PRO A 15 41.19 19.46 -12.50
C PRO A 15 40.75 18.10 -13.08
N VAL A 16 41.70 17.18 -13.21
CA VAL A 16 41.52 15.88 -13.88
C VAL A 16 40.37 15.05 -13.26
N LEU A 17 40.13 15.19 -11.96
CA LEU A 17 39.00 14.58 -11.26
C LEU A 17 37.64 15.03 -11.83
N GLY A 18 37.44 16.34 -12.01
CA GLY A 18 36.19 16.91 -12.53
C GLY A 18 35.91 16.48 -13.97
N ARG A 19 36.95 16.35 -14.80
CA ARG A 19 36.84 15.80 -16.16
C ARG A 19 36.37 14.33 -16.17
N ARG A 20 36.83 13.50 -15.22
CA ARG A 20 36.37 12.11 -15.07
C ARG A 20 34.92 12.05 -14.56
N PHE A 21 34.60 12.79 -13.49
CA PHE A 21 33.26 12.84 -12.91
C PHE A 21 32.20 13.32 -13.91
N GLY A 22 32.49 14.42 -14.64
CA GLY A 22 31.59 14.95 -15.66
C GLY A 22 31.38 14.02 -16.87
N ARG A 23 32.30 13.09 -17.16
CA ARG A 23 32.08 12.02 -18.16
C ARG A 23 31.25 10.86 -17.59
N ALA A 24 31.49 10.47 -16.33
CA ALA A 24 30.68 9.45 -15.66
C ALA A 24 29.22 9.87 -15.51
N ALA A 25 28.94 11.12 -15.10
CA ALA A 25 27.57 11.64 -15.04
C ALA A 25 26.90 11.61 -16.42
N ARG A 26 27.59 12.04 -17.48
CA ARG A 26 27.02 12.06 -18.84
C ARG A 26 26.72 10.66 -19.38
N SER A 27 27.51 9.62 -19.06
CA SER A 27 27.19 8.26 -19.53
C SER A 27 25.92 7.67 -18.87
N LEU A 28 25.49 8.17 -17.70
CA LEU A 28 24.19 7.84 -17.10
C LEU A 28 23.00 8.36 -17.91
N THR A 29 23.17 9.45 -18.67
CA THR A 29 22.14 9.91 -19.64
C THR A 29 22.06 9.03 -20.89
N GLY A 30 23.05 8.15 -21.11
CA GLY A 30 23.19 7.38 -22.33
C GLY A 30 23.50 8.20 -23.59
N ALA A 31 23.86 9.48 -23.46
CA ALA A 31 24.32 10.30 -24.58
C ALA A 31 25.72 9.87 -25.08
N ASP A 32 25.95 10.03 -26.38
CA ASP A 32 27.22 9.70 -27.04
C ASP A 32 28.25 10.83 -26.83
N GLU A 33 29.37 10.48 -26.20
CA GLU A 33 30.50 11.39 -25.94
C GLU A 33 31.09 11.95 -27.25
N GLN A 34 31.07 11.20 -28.36
CA GLN A 34 31.63 11.63 -29.65
C GLN A 34 30.78 12.72 -30.31
N LEU A 35 29.44 12.62 -30.19
CA LEU A 35 28.51 13.67 -30.61
C LEU A 35 28.58 14.88 -29.67
N LEU A 36 28.73 14.66 -28.36
CA LEU A 36 28.98 15.73 -27.38
C LEU A 36 30.35 16.41 -27.54
N ASP A 37 31.32 15.77 -28.21
CA ASP A 37 32.58 16.38 -28.59
C ASP A 37 32.42 17.42 -29.72
N LEU A 38 31.39 17.29 -30.57
CA LEU A 38 31.03 18.28 -31.60
C LEU A 38 30.30 19.51 -31.03
N VAL A 39 29.56 19.36 -29.94
CA VAL A 39 28.77 20.44 -29.30
C VAL A 39 29.17 20.60 -27.83
N PRO A 40 30.36 21.15 -27.53
CA PRO A 40 30.88 21.23 -26.17
C PRO A 40 30.03 22.11 -25.24
N THR A 41 29.24 23.04 -25.79
CA THR A 41 28.30 23.92 -25.07
C THR A 41 27.15 23.17 -24.39
N GLU A 42 26.76 22.00 -24.90
CA GLU A 42 25.68 21.17 -24.31
C GLU A 42 26.17 20.28 -23.16
N ARG A 43 27.50 20.08 -23.00
CA ARG A 43 28.05 19.19 -21.95
C ARG A 43 27.55 19.52 -20.54
N PRO A 44 27.41 20.78 -20.09
CA PRO A 44 26.87 21.08 -18.75
C PRO A 44 25.43 20.58 -18.58
N LYS A 45 24.59 20.74 -19.61
CA LYS A 45 23.17 20.31 -19.61
C LYS A 45 23.05 18.79 -19.46
N TYR A 46 23.83 18.02 -20.23
CA TYR A 46 23.86 16.56 -20.10
C TYR A 46 24.56 16.08 -18.82
N THR A 47 25.49 16.87 -18.26
CA THR A 47 26.10 16.57 -16.94
C THR A 47 25.08 16.74 -15.82
N ALA A 48 24.31 17.84 -15.83
CA ALA A 48 23.23 18.08 -14.87
C ALA A 48 22.11 17.04 -14.98
N LEU A 49 21.70 16.68 -16.21
CA LEU A 49 20.72 15.61 -16.46
C LEU A 49 21.20 14.24 -15.95
N GLY A 50 22.51 13.96 -16.07
CA GLY A 50 23.13 12.78 -15.46
C GLY A 50 23.11 12.80 -13.92
N GLY A 51 23.33 13.98 -13.32
CA GLY A 51 23.19 14.20 -11.88
C GLY A 51 21.75 14.02 -11.39
N VAL A 52 20.75 14.43 -12.18
CA VAL A 52 19.32 14.19 -11.91
C VAL A 52 19.00 12.70 -11.88
N VAL A 53 19.40 11.96 -12.91
CA VAL A 53 19.17 10.50 -13.03
C VAL A 53 19.92 9.72 -11.93
N PHE A 54 21.10 10.19 -11.51
CA PHE A 54 21.82 9.61 -10.37
C PHE A 54 21.16 9.94 -9.01
N GLY A 55 20.67 11.16 -8.85
CA GLY A 55 20.02 11.64 -7.62
C GLY A 55 18.72 10.89 -7.34
N THR A 56 17.84 10.75 -8.34
CA THR A 56 16.58 9.98 -8.20
C THR A 56 16.85 8.52 -7.86
N ALA A 57 17.78 7.86 -8.57
CA ALA A 57 18.20 6.50 -8.26
C ALA A 57 18.76 6.33 -6.84
N THR A 58 19.50 7.33 -6.32
CA THR A 58 20.05 7.32 -4.96
C THR A 58 18.95 7.50 -3.90
N ILE A 59 18.01 8.41 -4.12
CA ILE A 59 16.86 8.62 -3.23
C ILE A 59 15.97 7.37 -3.21
N ALA A 60 15.71 6.76 -4.36
CA ALA A 60 14.96 5.50 -4.45
C ALA A 60 15.65 4.34 -3.73
N ALA A 61 16.98 4.24 -3.80
CA ALA A 61 17.75 3.23 -3.07
C ALA A 61 17.64 3.39 -1.55
N LEU A 62 17.78 4.62 -1.06
CA LEU A 62 17.64 4.94 0.37
C LEU A 62 16.21 4.71 0.85
N SER A 63 15.22 5.17 0.09
CA SER A 63 13.79 4.98 0.40
C SER A 63 13.41 3.49 0.50
N MET A 64 13.81 2.66 -0.48
CA MET A 64 13.57 1.21 -0.44
C MET A 64 14.30 0.55 0.75
N THR A 65 15.52 0.98 1.07
CA THR A 65 16.27 0.45 2.23
C THR A 65 15.55 0.78 3.55
N MET A 66 15.05 2.00 3.70
CA MET A 66 14.29 2.45 4.88
C MET A 66 12.97 1.68 5.02
N ALA A 67 12.14 1.66 3.96
CA ALA A 67 10.85 0.97 3.97
C ALA A 67 10.99 -0.53 4.31
N LEU A 68 12.01 -1.20 3.76
CA LEU A 68 12.28 -2.60 4.10
C LEU A 68 12.79 -2.77 5.54
N SER A 69 13.58 -1.82 6.06
CA SER A 69 14.02 -1.88 7.46
C SER A 69 12.87 -1.73 8.46
N GLU A 70 11.80 -1.01 8.09
CA GLU A 70 10.58 -0.88 8.88
C GLU A 70 9.72 -2.15 8.80
N VAL A 71 9.56 -2.74 7.61
CA VAL A 71 8.86 -4.03 7.42
C VAL A 71 9.58 -5.20 8.12
N VAL A 72 10.91 -5.17 8.22
CA VAL A 72 11.74 -6.22 8.86
C VAL A 72 12.04 -5.93 10.34
N GLY A 73 11.67 -4.75 10.85
CA GLY A 73 11.89 -4.37 12.26
C GLY A 73 13.35 -4.08 12.62
N GLY A 74 14.20 -3.72 11.66
CA GLY A 74 15.60 -3.35 11.90
C GLY A 74 16.45 -3.23 10.64
N PHE A 75 17.58 -2.53 10.75
CA PHE A 75 18.55 -2.41 9.67
C PHE A 75 19.40 -3.68 9.54
N GLN A 76 19.47 -4.24 8.32
CA GLN A 76 20.36 -5.34 7.97
C GLN A 76 21.11 -5.02 6.67
N LEU A 77 22.36 -5.48 6.55
CA LEU A 77 23.20 -5.20 5.38
C LEU A 77 22.64 -5.81 4.08
N SER A 78 21.85 -6.88 4.19
CA SER A 78 21.04 -7.48 3.12
C SER A 78 20.03 -6.50 2.51
N LEU A 79 19.41 -5.65 3.32
CA LEU A 79 18.41 -4.66 2.85
C LEU A 79 19.07 -3.53 2.07
N LEU A 80 20.28 -3.13 2.45
CA LEU A 80 21.07 -2.17 1.67
C LEU A 80 21.41 -2.74 0.28
N ALA A 81 21.74 -4.03 0.17
CA ALA A 81 21.98 -4.67 -1.12
C ALA A 81 20.70 -4.68 -1.99
N PHE A 82 19.53 -4.96 -1.40
CA PHE A 82 18.25 -4.88 -2.13
C PHE A 82 17.92 -3.44 -2.56
N GLY A 83 18.11 -2.45 -1.67
CA GLY A 83 17.94 -1.03 -2.00
C GLY A 83 18.86 -0.57 -3.13
N LEU A 84 20.11 -1.02 -3.16
CA LEU A 84 21.05 -0.75 -4.27
C LEU A 84 20.60 -1.40 -5.59
N VAL A 85 20.04 -2.61 -5.56
CA VAL A 85 19.43 -3.25 -6.75
C VAL A 85 18.22 -2.46 -7.24
N TRP A 86 17.36 -1.99 -6.33
CA TRP A 86 16.22 -1.13 -6.69
C TRP A 86 16.66 0.22 -7.27
N GLY A 87 17.66 0.88 -6.66
CA GLY A 87 18.27 2.09 -7.21
C GLY A 87 18.87 1.88 -8.60
N ALA A 88 19.54 0.74 -8.84
CA ALA A 88 20.06 0.38 -10.15
C ALA A 88 18.95 0.11 -11.19
N PHE A 89 17.81 -0.42 -10.78
CA PHE A 89 16.61 -0.55 -11.63
C PHE A 89 16.03 0.82 -12.02
N VAL A 90 15.84 1.73 -11.04
CA VAL A 90 15.38 3.11 -11.31
C VAL A 90 16.36 3.86 -12.22
N LEU A 91 17.67 3.75 -11.96
CA LEU A 91 18.74 4.31 -12.79
C LEU A 91 18.67 3.83 -14.24
N ASN A 92 18.36 2.54 -14.45
CA ASN A 92 18.22 1.95 -15.79
C ASN A 92 16.97 2.51 -16.51
N LEU A 93 15.85 2.58 -15.80
CA LEU A 93 14.56 3.04 -16.31
C LEU A 93 14.62 4.53 -16.72
N ASP A 94 15.18 5.39 -15.88
CA ASP A 94 15.31 6.83 -16.20
C ASP A 94 16.38 7.10 -17.27
N ARG A 95 17.46 6.30 -17.33
CA ARG A 95 18.40 6.31 -18.47
C ARG A 95 17.72 5.91 -19.78
N TRP A 96 16.86 4.89 -19.75
CA TRP A 96 16.07 4.46 -20.91
C TRP A 96 15.09 5.55 -21.36
N LEU A 97 14.51 6.31 -20.45
CA LEU A 97 13.69 7.48 -20.79
C LEU A 97 14.50 8.61 -21.43
N VAL A 98 15.64 8.98 -20.85
CA VAL A 98 16.46 10.10 -21.35
C VAL A 98 16.99 9.82 -22.76
N THR A 99 17.30 8.55 -23.07
CA THR A 99 17.72 8.10 -24.40
C THR A 99 16.56 7.92 -25.40
N SER A 100 15.43 7.32 -24.99
CA SER A 100 14.30 7.06 -25.90
C SER A 100 13.51 8.33 -26.30
N SER A 101 13.63 9.41 -25.54
CA SER A 101 12.98 10.70 -25.79
C SER A 101 13.72 11.61 -26.80
N VAL A 102 14.80 11.13 -27.43
CA VAL A 102 15.57 11.90 -28.43
C VAL A 102 14.84 11.96 -29.79
N GLY A 103 14.67 13.17 -30.31
CA GLY A 103 14.11 13.43 -31.64
C GLY A 103 13.31 14.74 -31.72
N THR A 104 13.19 15.30 -32.92
CA THR A 104 12.65 16.66 -33.15
C THR A 104 11.13 16.81 -32.98
N ARG A 105 10.35 15.72 -33.00
CA ARG A 105 8.87 15.78 -33.07
C ARG A 105 8.19 15.74 -31.69
N TRP A 106 7.52 16.82 -31.30
CA TRP A 106 6.79 16.95 -30.04
C TRP A 106 5.83 15.78 -29.72
N HIS A 107 4.96 15.40 -30.65
CA HIS A 107 4.01 14.29 -30.44
C HIS A 107 4.72 12.99 -30.05
N ARG A 108 5.87 12.68 -30.68
CA ARG A 108 6.64 11.47 -30.42
C ARG A 108 7.31 11.50 -29.05
N ARG A 109 7.73 12.67 -28.58
CA ARG A 109 8.21 12.88 -27.20
C ARG A 109 7.10 12.58 -26.20
N VAL A 110 5.93 13.21 -26.35
CA VAL A 110 4.80 13.05 -25.43
C VAL A 110 4.34 11.59 -25.34
N THR A 111 4.24 10.87 -26.47
CA THR A 111 3.86 9.43 -26.46
C THR A 111 4.85 8.52 -25.74
N VAL A 112 6.12 8.91 -25.61
CA VAL A 112 7.17 8.15 -24.89
C VAL A 112 7.26 8.57 -23.42
N LEU A 113 7.09 9.86 -23.13
CA LEU A 113 7.22 10.42 -21.77
C LEU A 113 5.96 10.23 -20.91
N LEU A 114 4.76 10.27 -21.49
CA LEU A 114 3.50 10.18 -20.74
C LEU A 114 3.34 8.85 -19.97
N PRO A 115 3.66 7.67 -20.54
CA PRO A 115 3.63 6.41 -19.78
C PRO A 115 4.55 6.40 -18.55
N ARG A 116 5.74 7.02 -18.61
CA ARG A 116 6.57 7.19 -17.40
C ARG A 116 5.91 8.14 -16.41
N LEU A 117 5.35 9.28 -16.85
CA LEU A 117 4.76 10.24 -15.93
C LEU A 117 3.60 9.62 -15.12
N VAL A 118 2.78 8.79 -15.77
CA VAL A 118 1.75 7.98 -15.09
C VAL A 118 2.39 6.97 -14.12
N LEU A 119 3.42 6.23 -14.54
CA LEU A 119 4.10 5.25 -13.69
C LEU A 119 4.84 5.88 -12.49
N ALA A 120 5.44 7.06 -12.68
CA ALA A 120 6.13 7.85 -11.66
C ALA A 120 5.15 8.48 -10.67
N PHE A 121 3.95 8.87 -11.13
CA PHE A 121 2.86 9.26 -10.23
C PHE A 121 2.43 8.09 -9.34
N PHE A 122 2.17 6.90 -9.91
CA PHE A 122 1.78 5.72 -9.12
C PHE A 122 2.86 5.28 -8.14
N PHE A 123 4.13 5.18 -8.55
CA PHE A 123 5.22 4.85 -7.62
C PHE A 123 5.44 5.97 -6.59
N GLY A 124 5.42 7.24 -6.98
CA GLY A 124 5.57 8.37 -6.06
C GLY A 124 4.49 8.40 -4.97
N VAL A 125 3.23 8.07 -5.30
CA VAL A 125 2.16 7.90 -4.30
C VAL A 125 2.46 6.73 -3.35
N VAL A 126 2.79 5.54 -3.88
CA VAL A 126 3.05 4.33 -3.08
C VAL A 126 4.30 4.48 -2.19
N ILE A 127 5.33 5.18 -2.66
CA ILE A 127 6.59 5.43 -1.95
C ILE A 127 6.44 6.54 -0.90
N ALA A 128 5.65 7.58 -1.20
CA ALA A 128 5.41 8.66 -0.25
C ALA A 128 4.66 8.18 1.00
N GLU A 129 3.77 7.21 0.88
CA GLU A 129 2.86 6.83 1.96
C GLU A 129 3.52 6.31 3.25
N PRO A 130 4.47 5.34 3.23
CA PRO A 130 5.21 4.96 4.43
C PRO A 130 6.07 6.13 4.96
N LEU A 131 6.62 6.97 4.07
CA LEU A 131 7.42 8.12 4.47
C LEU A 131 6.58 9.22 5.15
N VAL A 132 5.33 9.41 4.74
CA VAL A 132 4.35 10.27 5.42
C VAL A 132 4.03 9.72 6.81
N LEU A 133 3.68 8.44 6.92
CA LEU A 133 3.45 7.79 8.21
C LEU A 133 4.66 7.93 9.15
N ARG A 134 5.87 7.81 8.61
CA ARG A 134 7.13 7.92 9.37
C ARG A 134 7.46 9.34 9.81
N VAL A 135 7.16 10.35 8.99
CA VAL A 135 7.34 11.78 9.34
C VAL A 135 6.34 12.22 10.41
N PHE A 136 5.10 11.72 10.38
CA PHE A 136 4.07 12.06 11.35
C PHE A 136 3.94 11.06 12.51
N GLU A 137 4.80 10.04 12.60
CA GLU A 137 4.73 8.97 13.59
C GLU A 137 4.52 9.47 15.04
N PRO A 138 5.24 10.50 15.56
CA PRO A 138 5.02 10.99 16.91
C PRO A 138 3.63 11.61 17.13
N ALA A 139 3.07 12.26 16.11
CA ALA A 139 1.73 12.86 16.19
C ALA A 139 0.62 11.80 16.06
N ILE A 140 0.83 10.81 15.20
CA ILE A 140 -0.04 9.64 15.03
C ILE A 140 -0.09 8.83 16.33
N GLU A 141 1.06 8.51 16.92
CA GLU A 141 1.14 7.74 18.17
C GLU A 141 0.61 8.55 19.36
N GLN A 142 0.85 9.86 19.43
CA GLN A 142 0.21 10.69 20.45
C GLN A 142 -1.32 10.63 20.32
N TYR A 143 -1.87 10.88 19.12
CA TYR A 143 -3.32 10.87 18.90
C TYR A 143 -3.96 9.53 19.27
N ILE A 144 -3.35 8.41 18.86
CA ILE A 144 -3.82 7.07 19.21
C ILE A 144 -3.78 6.84 20.73
N ASN A 145 -2.71 7.25 21.41
CA ASN A 145 -2.61 7.09 22.87
C ASN A 145 -3.59 8.01 23.63
N ASP A 146 -3.84 9.23 23.14
CA ASP A 146 -4.82 10.15 23.72
C ASP A 146 -6.26 9.65 23.48
N GLN A 147 -6.55 9.00 22.34
CA GLN A 147 -7.84 8.36 22.09
C GLN A 147 -8.04 7.12 22.95
N ARG A 148 -7.07 6.20 22.98
CA ARG A 148 -7.09 5.00 23.84
C ARG A 148 -7.27 5.34 25.33
N GLN A 149 -6.67 6.43 25.79
CA GLN A 149 -6.89 6.96 27.14
C GLN A 149 -8.29 7.55 27.34
N GLN A 150 -8.86 8.23 26.34
CA GLN A 150 -10.25 8.71 26.41
C GLN A 150 -11.22 7.52 26.49
N ASP A 151 -11.03 6.48 25.68
CA ASP A 151 -11.88 5.27 25.71
C ASP A 151 -11.84 4.58 27.08
N ALA A 152 -10.65 4.43 27.67
CA ALA A 152 -10.48 3.89 29.03
C ALA A 152 -11.16 4.76 30.10
N ARG A 153 -11.06 6.10 30.02
CA ARG A 153 -11.74 7.04 30.93
C ARG A 153 -13.26 7.01 30.75
N ASN A 154 -13.73 6.91 29.51
CA ASN A 154 -15.15 6.80 29.16
C ASN A 154 -15.73 5.52 29.78
N LEU A 155 -15.11 4.35 29.54
CA LEU A 155 -15.51 3.08 30.17
C LEU A 155 -15.48 3.17 31.70
N THR A 156 -14.41 3.74 32.29
CA THR A 156 -14.32 3.96 33.75
C THR A 156 -15.51 4.77 34.27
N SER A 157 -15.83 5.90 33.65
CA SER A 157 -16.94 6.76 34.07
C SER A 157 -18.31 6.10 33.89
N LEU A 158 -18.48 5.29 32.84
CA LEU A 158 -19.70 4.55 32.56
C LEU A 158 -19.94 3.45 33.60
N LEU A 159 -18.91 2.65 33.91
CA LEU A 159 -18.97 1.64 34.96
C LEU A 159 -19.21 2.25 36.34
N LEU A 160 -18.58 3.38 36.68
CA LEU A 160 -18.82 4.08 37.95
C LEU A 160 -20.24 4.67 38.04
N ARG A 161 -20.80 5.19 36.93
CA ARG A 161 -22.17 5.70 36.85
C ARG A 161 -23.21 4.57 36.97
N CYS A 162 -22.94 3.41 36.37
CA CYS A 162 -23.84 2.26 36.39
C CYS A 162 -23.71 1.39 37.65
N ASN A 163 -22.66 1.59 38.45
CA ASN A 163 -22.44 0.92 39.74
C ASN A 163 -22.22 1.97 40.86
N PRO A 164 -23.25 2.78 41.17
CA PRO A 164 -23.17 3.82 42.18
C PRO A 164 -23.01 3.21 43.58
N ASP A 165 -22.59 4.04 44.53
CA ASP A 165 -22.57 3.65 45.94
C ASP A 165 -23.99 3.28 46.42
N PRO A 166 -24.20 2.19 47.19
CA PRO A 166 -25.51 1.86 47.75
C PRO A 166 -26.09 2.92 48.69
N THR A 167 -25.27 3.82 49.26
CA THR A 167 -25.74 4.99 50.01
C THR A 167 -26.09 6.19 49.13
N ALA A 168 -25.96 6.09 47.80
CA ALA A 168 -26.36 7.15 46.88
C ALA A 168 -27.87 7.42 46.93
N ASP A 169 -28.26 8.60 46.46
CA ASP A 169 -29.65 9.02 46.42
C ASP A 169 -30.52 8.11 45.53
N ALA A 170 -31.83 8.23 45.67
CA ALA A 170 -32.78 7.39 44.96
C ALA A 170 -32.76 7.62 43.43
N GLN A 171 -32.44 8.82 42.95
CA GLN A 171 -32.43 9.16 41.53
C GLN A 171 -31.19 8.57 40.85
N THR A 172 -30.01 8.69 41.48
CA THR A 172 -28.77 8.04 41.03
C THR A 172 -28.92 6.52 40.97
N ARG A 173 -29.52 5.90 41.99
CA ARG A 173 -29.77 4.44 41.98
C ARG A 173 -30.83 4.00 40.96
N GLN A 174 -31.83 4.82 40.67
CA GLN A 174 -32.78 4.58 39.57
C GLN A 174 -32.12 4.75 38.18
N ALA A 175 -31.24 5.74 38.01
CA ALA A 175 -30.52 5.96 36.76
C ALA A 175 -29.59 4.79 36.39
N ALA A 176 -28.95 4.18 37.40
CA ALA A 176 -28.14 2.96 37.23
C ALA A 176 -28.96 1.71 36.85
N GLN A 177 -30.29 1.75 37.00
CA GLN A 177 -31.22 0.70 36.56
C GLN A 177 -31.83 0.98 35.17
N GLY A 178 -31.43 2.07 34.51
CA GLY A 178 -31.85 2.40 33.14
C GLY A 178 -31.21 1.51 32.07
N ALA A 179 -31.82 1.49 30.88
CA ALA A 179 -31.40 0.63 29.76
C ALA A 179 -29.91 0.85 29.36
N ASP A 180 -29.42 2.09 29.38
CA ASP A 180 -28.02 2.45 29.11
C ASP A 180 -27.00 1.64 29.96
N CYS A 181 -27.40 1.25 31.17
CA CYS A 181 -26.57 0.54 32.13
C CYS A 181 -26.73 -0.98 32.09
N ALA A 182 -27.65 -1.54 31.30
CA ALA A 182 -27.98 -2.97 31.32
C ALA A 182 -26.79 -3.90 30.98
N HIS A 183 -25.80 -3.41 30.22
CA HIS A 183 -24.57 -4.13 29.88
C HIS A 183 -23.35 -3.72 30.72
N HIS A 184 -23.54 -2.82 31.70
CA HIS A 184 -22.46 -2.19 32.48
C HIS A 184 -22.64 -2.37 34.00
N GLN A 185 -23.62 -3.16 34.43
CA GLN A 185 -23.79 -3.57 35.82
C GLN A 185 -22.79 -4.69 36.18
N LEU A 186 -22.16 -4.56 37.35
CA LEU A 186 -21.20 -5.50 37.90
C LEU A 186 -21.89 -6.37 38.96
N ASP A 187 -21.56 -7.67 39.02
CA ASP A 187 -22.07 -8.58 40.05
C ASP A 187 -21.37 -8.30 41.40
N LEU A 188 -21.93 -7.31 42.12
CA LEU A 188 -21.43 -6.81 43.39
C LEU A 188 -22.49 -7.03 44.46
N GLN A 189 -22.13 -7.68 45.57
CA GLN A 189 -23.04 -7.89 46.68
C GLN A 189 -23.54 -6.54 47.23
N ALA A 190 -24.85 -6.29 47.09
CA ALA A 190 -25.45 -5.00 47.39
C ALA A 190 -25.31 -4.66 48.88
N ALA A 191 -24.67 -3.53 49.21
CA ALA A 191 -24.67 -3.04 50.58
C ALA A 191 -26.09 -2.56 50.98
N PRO A 192 -26.51 -2.78 52.24
CA PRO A 192 -27.92 -2.71 52.60
C PRO A 192 -28.43 -1.27 52.75
N ALA A 193 -29.15 -0.77 51.75
CA ALA A 193 -29.93 0.48 51.86
C ALA A 193 -30.89 0.48 53.07
N ALA A 194 -31.34 -0.70 53.52
CA ALA A 194 -32.09 -0.89 54.75
C ALA A 194 -31.33 -0.42 56.01
N MET A 195 -30.02 -0.68 56.11
CA MET A 195 -29.21 -0.20 57.26
C MET A 195 -29.08 1.33 57.28
N ALA A 196 -28.98 1.97 56.11
CA ALA A 196 -28.95 3.43 56.03
C ALA A 196 -30.29 4.04 56.50
N GLN A 197 -31.42 3.41 56.16
CA GLN A 197 -32.74 3.83 56.62
C GLN A 197 -32.96 3.55 58.13
N GLU A 198 -32.49 2.40 58.64
CA GLU A 198 -32.53 2.08 60.07
C GLU A 198 -31.66 3.05 60.90
N LEU A 199 -30.46 3.39 60.40
CA LEU A 199 -29.55 4.35 61.02
C LEU A 199 -30.18 5.75 61.14
N ALA A 200 -30.86 6.22 60.10
CA ALA A 200 -31.64 7.47 60.15
C ALA A 200 -32.82 7.38 61.15
N GLY A 201 -33.46 6.21 61.25
CA GLY A 201 -34.49 5.93 62.25
C GLY A 201 -33.99 6.10 63.69
N TYR A 202 -32.85 5.49 64.05
CA TYR A 202 -32.25 5.66 65.38
C TYR A 202 -31.75 7.08 65.64
N GLN A 203 -31.19 7.77 64.63
CA GLN A 203 -30.76 9.17 64.76
C GLN A 203 -31.93 10.07 65.13
N ASN A 204 -33.05 10.00 64.40
CA ASN A 204 -34.26 10.76 64.71
C ASN A 204 -34.80 10.49 66.12
N GLN A 205 -34.77 9.24 66.60
CA GLN A 205 -35.16 8.88 67.96
C GLN A 205 -34.20 9.46 69.02
N ALA A 206 -32.89 9.41 68.76
CA ALA A 206 -31.88 9.96 69.66
C ALA A 206 -31.98 11.49 69.76
N ASP A 207 -32.19 12.19 68.64
CA ASP A 207 -32.34 13.65 68.61
C ASP A 207 -33.64 14.11 69.28
N GLN A 208 -34.77 13.42 69.07
CA GLN A 208 -36.01 13.67 69.81
C GLN A 208 -35.81 13.50 71.31
N LEU A 209 -35.25 12.36 71.74
CA LEU A 209 -35.03 12.05 73.16
C LEU A 209 -34.04 13.02 73.83
N ARG A 210 -33.06 13.51 73.07
CA ARG A 210 -32.11 14.54 73.50
C ARG A 210 -32.78 15.90 73.70
N GLN A 211 -33.61 16.35 72.76
CA GLN A 211 -34.41 17.58 72.91
C GLN A 211 -35.31 17.52 74.15
N ASP A 212 -35.92 16.36 74.40
CA ASP A 212 -36.73 16.05 75.57
C ASP A 212 -35.93 16.19 76.90
N ILE A 213 -34.72 15.63 76.94
CA ILE A 213 -33.82 15.72 78.11
C ILE A 213 -33.35 17.16 78.31
N ASP A 214 -32.93 17.85 77.25
CA ASP A 214 -32.40 19.21 77.32
C ASP A 214 -33.50 20.21 77.74
N ALA A 215 -34.74 20.03 77.28
CA ALA A 215 -35.90 20.79 77.74
C ALA A 215 -36.20 20.55 79.23
N THR A 216 -36.23 19.28 79.66
CA THR A 216 -36.48 18.91 81.06
C THR A 216 -35.40 19.46 82.00
N ASN A 217 -34.13 19.33 81.62
CA ASN A 217 -32.99 19.85 82.38
C ASN A 217 -33.01 21.38 82.46
N LYS A 218 -33.41 22.08 81.39
CA LYS A 218 -33.54 23.54 81.36
C LYS A 218 -34.63 24.04 82.31
N GLU A 219 -35.80 23.40 82.29
CA GLU A 219 -36.92 23.73 83.18
C GLU A 219 -36.57 23.45 84.65
N GLN A 220 -35.95 22.31 84.94
CA GLN A 220 -35.40 21.99 86.27
C GLN A 220 -34.39 23.06 86.73
N SER A 221 -33.46 23.46 85.85
CA SER A 221 -32.41 24.44 86.17
C SER A 221 -33.00 25.80 86.51
N ALA A 222 -34.03 26.24 85.75
CA ALA A 222 -34.75 27.49 86.00
C ALA A 222 -35.51 27.46 87.34
N ARG A 223 -36.14 26.33 87.68
CA ARG A 223 -36.82 26.12 88.98
C ARG A 223 -35.85 26.14 90.15
N ASP A 224 -34.73 25.44 90.02
CA ASP A 224 -33.66 25.45 91.03
C ASP A 224 -32.98 26.82 91.15
N GLU A 225 -32.88 27.59 90.06
CA GLU A 225 -32.37 28.97 90.11
C GLU A 225 -33.36 29.93 90.79
N LEU A 226 -34.65 29.85 90.46
CA LEU A 226 -35.70 30.64 91.11
C LEU A 226 -35.75 30.36 92.62
N ALA A 227 -35.66 29.09 93.03
CA ALA A 227 -35.60 28.71 94.44
C ALA A 227 -34.35 29.27 95.13
N ARG A 228 -33.15 29.12 94.54
CA ARG A 228 -31.92 29.72 95.09
C ARG A 228 -32.02 31.24 95.23
N ASN A 229 -32.52 31.92 94.20
CA ASN A 229 -32.62 33.38 94.17
C ASN A 229 -33.63 33.90 95.19
N GLU A 230 -34.76 33.22 95.39
CA GLU A 230 -35.72 33.55 96.45
C GLU A 230 -35.09 33.39 97.84
N CYS A 231 -34.55 32.21 98.16
CA CYS A 231 -33.97 31.93 99.47
C CYS A 231 -32.76 32.84 99.80
N ALA A 232 -31.99 33.25 98.79
CA ALA A 232 -30.88 34.20 98.92
C ALA A 232 -31.31 35.68 98.95
N GLY A 233 -32.57 35.98 98.61
CA GLY A 233 -33.09 37.35 98.57
C GLY A 233 -32.68 38.15 97.32
N THR A 234 -32.24 37.50 96.25
CA THR A 234 -31.87 38.16 94.99
C THR A 234 -33.12 38.75 94.32
N PRO A 235 -33.21 40.07 94.10
CA PRO A 235 -34.38 40.67 93.45
C PRO A 235 -34.46 40.29 91.96
N GLY A 236 -35.61 39.79 91.52
CA GLY A 236 -35.84 39.40 90.12
C GLY A 236 -37.29 38.99 89.83
N PRO A 237 -37.62 38.64 88.58
CA PRO A 237 -38.95 38.16 88.22
C PRO A 237 -39.31 36.89 89.00
N GLY A 238 -40.38 36.96 89.78
CA GLY A 238 -40.87 35.82 90.59
C GLY A 238 -40.23 35.66 91.98
N THR A 239 -39.33 36.55 92.40
CA THR A 239 -38.79 36.57 93.78
C THR A 239 -39.33 37.75 94.61
N THR A 240 -39.28 37.63 95.93
CA THR A 240 -39.68 38.67 96.90
C THR A 240 -38.54 39.64 97.25
N GLY A 241 -37.30 39.31 96.87
CA GLY A 241 -36.11 40.11 97.18
C GLY A 241 -35.72 40.15 98.66
N LYS A 242 -36.11 39.14 99.45
CA LYS A 242 -35.87 39.08 100.91
C LYS A 242 -35.12 37.79 101.28
N ALA A 243 -33.89 37.94 101.77
CA ALA A 243 -33.06 36.80 102.15
C ALA A 243 -33.62 36.06 103.37
N GLY A 244 -33.67 34.73 103.30
CA GLY A 244 -34.09 33.87 104.41
C GLY A 244 -35.05 32.75 104.01
N ARG A 245 -35.10 31.69 104.83
CA ARG A 245 -35.91 30.50 104.57
C ARG A 245 -37.38 30.67 104.97
N GLY A 246 -38.04 31.66 104.35
CA GLY A 246 -39.47 31.95 104.49
C GLY A 246 -40.37 30.98 103.72
N ARG A 247 -41.69 31.23 103.77
CA ARG A 247 -42.71 30.38 103.11
C ARG A 247 -42.46 30.22 101.61
N GLU A 248 -42.24 31.32 100.89
CA GLU A 248 -42.00 31.30 99.43
C GLU A 248 -40.76 30.46 99.08
N CYS A 249 -39.64 30.66 99.78
CA CYS A 249 -38.42 29.85 99.64
C CYS A 249 -38.72 28.35 99.81
N ILE A 250 -39.49 27.95 100.83
CA ILE A 250 -39.87 26.55 101.07
C ILE A 250 -40.81 26.02 99.97
N GLU A 251 -41.76 26.83 99.49
CA GLU A 251 -42.66 26.43 98.40
C GLU A 251 -41.92 26.30 97.05
N ARG A 252 -40.90 27.13 96.77
CA ARG A 252 -40.04 27.00 95.59
C ARG A 252 -39.04 25.85 95.69
N GLU A 253 -38.42 25.64 96.86
CA GLU A 253 -37.63 24.43 97.13
C GLU A 253 -38.48 23.18 96.89
N LYS A 254 -39.74 23.17 97.35
CA LYS A 254 -40.65 22.06 97.11
C LYS A 254 -41.00 21.92 95.63
N GLU A 255 -41.40 23.00 94.95
CA GLU A 255 -41.77 22.99 93.52
C GLU A 255 -40.63 22.44 92.64
N ALA A 256 -39.38 22.79 92.92
CA ALA A 256 -38.21 22.28 92.20
C ALA A 256 -37.89 20.80 92.50
N ASN A 257 -38.20 20.31 93.71
CA ASN A 257 -38.05 18.90 94.09
C ASN A 257 -39.21 18.01 93.57
N ASP A 258 -40.45 18.51 93.61
CA ASP A 258 -41.64 17.88 93.06
C ASP A 258 -41.47 17.74 91.53
N TYR A 259 -40.94 18.76 90.83
CA TYR A 259 -40.59 18.65 89.40
C TYR A 259 -39.51 17.57 89.14
N ARG A 260 -38.41 17.57 89.92
CA ARG A 260 -37.31 16.60 89.77
C ARG A 260 -37.76 15.14 89.96
N SER A 261 -38.68 14.90 90.87
CA SER A 261 -39.21 13.56 91.15
C SER A 261 -40.27 13.10 90.15
N THR A 262 -41.02 14.03 89.55
CA THR A 262 -42.05 13.72 88.54
C THR A 262 -41.49 13.64 87.10
N HIS A 263 -40.34 14.24 86.83
CA HIS A 263 -39.70 14.28 85.51
C HIS A 263 -38.27 13.66 85.53
N PRO A 264 -38.10 12.39 85.92
CA PRO A 264 -36.78 11.75 85.99
C PRO A 264 -36.14 11.64 84.59
N THR A 265 -34.96 12.25 84.42
CA THR A 265 -34.20 12.19 83.16
C THR A 265 -33.27 10.98 83.06
N ALA A 266 -33.04 10.23 84.15
CA ALA A 266 -32.11 9.09 84.19
C ALA A 266 -32.46 7.98 83.18
N ASP A 267 -33.72 7.55 83.12
CA ASP A 267 -34.15 6.49 82.18
C ASP A 267 -34.10 6.96 80.72
N LYS A 268 -34.40 8.25 80.48
CA LYS A 268 -34.22 8.89 79.17
C LYS A 268 -32.73 8.91 78.78
N GLN A 269 -31.84 9.26 79.70
CA GLN A 269 -30.38 9.28 79.47
C GLN A 269 -29.82 7.87 79.22
N ALA A 270 -30.27 6.85 79.96
CA ALA A 270 -29.89 5.46 79.72
C ALA A 270 -30.37 4.97 78.35
N THR A 271 -31.60 5.31 77.96
CA THR A 271 -32.16 5.00 76.64
C THR A 271 -31.39 5.71 75.52
N LEU A 272 -31.03 6.99 75.70
CA LEU A 272 -30.22 7.76 74.76
C LEU A 272 -28.80 7.18 74.62
N ALA A 273 -28.18 6.72 75.70
CA ALA A 273 -26.90 6.02 75.65
C ALA A 273 -27.00 4.70 74.84
N GLY A 274 -28.06 3.92 75.04
CA GLY A 274 -28.33 2.71 74.26
C GLY A 274 -28.60 2.98 72.77
N LEU A 275 -29.29 4.07 72.44
CA LEU A 275 -29.46 4.51 71.05
C LEU A 275 -28.13 4.94 70.42
N ASN A 276 -27.29 5.70 71.13
CA ASN A 276 -25.98 6.13 70.64
C ASN A 276 -25.01 4.96 70.40
N ASP A 277 -25.04 3.93 71.25
CA ASP A 277 -24.29 2.68 71.05
C ASP A 277 -24.75 1.95 69.77
N LYS A 278 -26.07 1.81 69.55
CA LYS A 278 -26.63 1.25 68.31
C LYS A 278 -26.23 2.05 67.07
N ILE A 279 -26.36 3.39 67.12
CA ILE A 279 -25.97 4.30 66.02
C ILE A 279 -24.48 4.14 65.70
N THR A 280 -23.63 4.05 66.71
CA THR A 280 -22.18 3.91 66.54
C THR A 280 -21.82 2.57 65.90
N LYS A 281 -22.40 1.47 66.40
CA LYS A 281 -22.21 0.12 65.84
C LYS A 281 -22.72 0.01 64.41
N LEU A 282 -23.95 0.46 64.14
CA LEU A 282 -24.57 0.39 62.82
C LEU A 282 -23.84 1.27 61.80
N ARG A 283 -23.36 2.46 62.19
CA ARG A 283 -22.50 3.30 61.35
C ARG A 283 -21.17 2.60 61.04
N ALA A 284 -20.50 2.00 62.02
CA ALA A 284 -19.26 1.26 61.79
C ALA A 284 -19.45 0.05 60.85
N THR A 285 -20.57 -0.67 60.93
CA THR A 285 -20.93 -1.73 59.98
C THR A 285 -21.21 -1.17 58.59
N LEU A 286 -21.96 -0.06 58.48
CA LEU A 286 -22.27 0.60 57.21
C LEU A 286 -20.98 1.08 56.52
N ASP A 287 -20.14 1.85 57.21
CA ASP A 287 -18.80 2.28 56.78
C ASP A 287 -17.95 1.11 56.24
N THR A 288 -17.99 -0.03 56.94
CA THR A 288 -17.22 -1.22 56.54
C THR A 288 -17.80 -1.84 55.26
N SER A 289 -19.13 -2.03 55.21
CA SER A 289 -19.80 -2.55 54.01
C SER A 289 -19.61 -1.65 52.78
N GLN A 290 -19.60 -0.33 52.97
CA GLN A 290 -19.37 0.66 51.93
C GLN A 290 -17.94 0.58 51.41
N ARG A 291 -16.93 0.52 52.28
CA ARG A 291 -15.52 0.33 51.88
C ARG A 291 -15.32 -1.00 51.15
N THR A 292 -15.98 -2.09 51.59
CA THR A 292 -15.92 -3.39 50.90
C THR A 292 -16.57 -3.31 49.52
N TYR A 293 -17.74 -2.68 49.38
CA TYR A 293 -18.40 -2.48 48.08
C TYR A 293 -17.54 -1.62 47.14
N GLN A 294 -17.03 -0.48 47.62
CA GLN A 294 -16.15 0.40 46.83
C GLN A 294 -14.88 -0.32 46.39
N ALA A 295 -14.22 -1.06 47.29
CA ALA A 295 -13.01 -1.83 46.94
C ALA A 295 -13.28 -2.93 45.90
N ALA A 296 -14.42 -3.64 46.02
CA ALA A 296 -14.84 -4.66 45.06
C ALA A 296 -15.19 -4.05 43.69
N ARG A 297 -15.98 -2.98 43.67
CA ARG A 297 -16.30 -2.21 42.46
C ARG A 297 -15.03 -1.71 41.79
N ASP A 298 -14.15 -1.03 42.53
CA ASP A 298 -12.95 -0.41 41.97
C ASP A 298 -11.93 -1.46 41.51
N ALA A 299 -11.95 -2.68 42.06
CA ALA A 299 -11.20 -3.82 41.51
C ALA A 299 -11.82 -4.32 40.19
N ALA A 300 -13.13 -4.52 40.12
CA ALA A 300 -13.82 -4.97 38.91
C ALA A 300 -13.78 -3.93 37.76
N VAL A 301 -13.86 -2.63 38.08
CA VAL A 301 -13.66 -1.53 37.13
C VAL A 301 -12.24 -1.55 36.56
N ARG A 302 -11.22 -1.74 37.41
CA ARG A 302 -9.84 -1.92 36.93
C ARG A 302 -9.70 -3.13 36.03
N GLN A 303 -10.23 -4.29 36.41
CA GLN A 303 -10.20 -5.50 35.58
C GLN A 303 -10.79 -5.27 34.17
N GLN A 304 -11.95 -4.60 34.08
CA GLN A 304 -12.59 -4.28 32.79
C GLN A 304 -11.77 -3.29 31.95
N VAL A 305 -11.13 -2.30 32.58
CA VAL A 305 -10.28 -1.31 31.89
C VAL A 305 -8.94 -1.92 31.47
N ASP A 306 -8.33 -2.75 32.32
CA ASP A 306 -7.10 -3.49 32.03
C ASP A 306 -7.33 -4.49 30.90
N GLU A 307 -8.52 -5.13 30.84
CA GLU A 307 -8.92 -6.01 29.75
C GLU A 307 -9.12 -5.25 28.43
N LEU A 308 -9.73 -4.05 28.45
CA LEU A 308 -9.81 -3.16 27.28
C LEU A 308 -8.41 -2.78 26.77
N VAL A 309 -7.51 -2.34 27.67
CA VAL A 309 -6.14 -1.94 27.32
C VAL A 309 -5.32 -3.13 26.79
N ALA A 310 -5.52 -4.33 27.35
CA ALA A 310 -4.89 -5.56 26.83
C ALA A 310 -5.37 -5.90 25.41
N HIS A 311 -6.67 -5.73 25.12
CA HIS A 311 -7.23 -5.96 23.78
C HIS A 311 -6.74 -4.96 22.73
N GLN A 312 -6.37 -3.73 23.11
CA GLN A 312 -5.86 -2.71 22.18
C GLN A 312 -4.47 -3.04 21.60
N GLY A 313 -3.65 -3.82 22.33
CA GLY A 313 -2.36 -4.34 21.82
C GLY A 313 -1.34 -3.28 21.35
N PRO A 314 -0.31 -3.69 20.58
CA PRO A 314 0.61 -2.75 19.94
C PRO A 314 -0.08 -1.99 18.80
N ILE A 315 0.34 -0.75 18.55
CA ILE A 315 -0.27 0.13 17.54
C ILE A 315 -0.13 -0.48 16.13
N GLY A 316 -1.26 -0.75 15.48
CA GLY A 316 -1.31 -1.44 14.18
C GLY A 316 -1.13 -0.51 12.99
N LEU A 317 -0.65 -1.04 11.84
CA LEU A 317 -0.51 -0.25 10.61
C LEU A 317 -1.84 0.39 10.15
N LEU A 318 -2.95 -0.35 10.25
CA LEU A 318 -4.30 0.16 9.92
C LEU A 318 -4.77 1.26 10.89
N GLU A 319 -4.33 1.20 12.15
CA GLU A 319 -4.62 2.21 13.18
C GLU A 319 -3.84 3.50 12.90
N ARG A 320 -2.55 3.38 12.55
CA ARG A 320 -1.72 4.51 12.08
C ARG A 320 -2.31 5.19 10.84
N PHE A 321 -2.87 4.42 9.90
CA PHE A 321 -3.57 4.96 8.73
C PHE A 321 -4.84 5.74 9.10
N ARG A 322 -5.70 5.19 9.97
CA ARG A 322 -6.94 5.87 10.41
C ARG A 322 -6.62 7.15 11.17
N ALA A 323 -5.69 7.08 12.13
CA ALA A 323 -5.25 8.24 12.88
C ALA A 323 -4.68 9.36 12.00
N LEU A 324 -3.93 9.02 10.93
CA LEU A 324 -3.47 10.01 9.94
C LEU A 324 -4.63 10.64 9.15
N ASP A 325 -5.62 9.84 8.72
CA ASP A 325 -6.81 10.33 8.00
C ASP A 325 -7.65 11.26 8.89
N GLU A 326 -7.90 10.85 10.13
CA GLU A 326 -8.62 11.64 11.15
C GLU A 326 -7.86 12.94 11.48
N LEU A 327 -6.55 12.88 11.78
CA LEU A 327 -5.71 14.06 12.03
C LEU A 327 -5.66 15.03 10.83
N THR A 328 -5.59 14.52 9.61
CA THR A 328 -5.54 15.38 8.41
C THR A 328 -6.91 15.98 8.10
N SER A 329 -8.00 15.23 8.26
CA SER A 329 -9.37 15.74 8.10
C SER A 329 -9.72 16.85 9.11
N ALA A 330 -9.23 16.73 10.35
CA ALA A 330 -9.43 17.72 11.42
C ALA A 330 -8.55 18.97 11.28
N ASN A 331 -7.42 18.90 10.54
CA ASN A 331 -6.42 19.97 10.51
C ASN A 331 -5.88 20.25 9.10
N LEU A 332 -6.26 21.41 8.55
CA LEU A 332 -5.84 21.89 7.23
C LEU A 332 -4.31 22.01 7.09
N PHE A 333 -3.58 22.34 8.16
CA PHE A 333 -2.10 22.39 8.12
C PHE A 333 -1.50 20.99 7.97
N LEU A 334 -2.02 19.98 8.69
CA LEU A 334 -1.58 18.59 8.54
C LEU A 334 -1.96 18.02 7.16
N THR A 335 -3.17 18.31 6.67
CA THR A 335 -3.57 18.00 5.27
C THR A 335 -2.59 18.61 4.28
N THR A 336 -2.26 19.90 4.42
CA THR A 336 -1.37 20.62 3.49
C THR A 336 0.06 20.09 3.56
N ALA A 337 0.59 19.81 4.75
CA ALA A 337 1.92 19.25 4.94
C ALA A 337 2.02 17.81 4.38
N THR A 338 0.98 16.99 4.58
CA THR A 338 0.88 15.63 4.02
C THR A 338 0.87 15.65 2.50
N TRP A 339 0.03 16.50 1.89
CA TRP A 339 0.01 16.67 0.43
C TRP A 339 1.30 17.28 -0.11
N PHE A 340 1.94 18.20 0.60
CA PHE A 340 3.25 18.73 0.24
C PHE A 340 4.32 17.63 0.18
N ILE A 341 4.37 16.73 1.16
CA ILE A 341 5.29 15.59 1.18
C ILE A 341 4.99 14.62 0.02
N ARG A 342 3.72 14.23 -0.19
CA ARG A 342 3.32 13.36 -1.32
C ARG A 342 3.69 13.98 -2.67
N LEU A 343 3.39 15.26 -2.89
CA LEU A 343 3.72 15.99 -4.12
C LEU A 343 5.23 16.21 -4.29
N PHE A 344 5.99 16.36 -3.21
CA PHE A 344 7.45 16.45 -3.25
C PHE A 344 8.08 15.15 -3.77
N PHE A 345 7.70 13.99 -3.23
CA PHE A 345 8.22 12.70 -3.70
C PHE A 345 7.79 12.39 -5.15
N ILE A 346 6.52 12.63 -5.50
CA ILE A 346 6.05 12.53 -6.90
C ILE A 346 6.85 13.48 -7.81
N GLY A 347 7.16 14.70 -7.35
CA GLY A 347 7.95 15.69 -8.07
C GLY A 347 9.40 15.28 -8.28
N VAL A 348 10.03 14.63 -7.29
CA VAL A 348 11.38 14.05 -7.38
C VAL A 348 11.41 12.90 -8.40
N ASP A 349 10.47 11.96 -8.33
CA ASP A 349 10.39 10.84 -9.29
C ASP A 349 10.05 11.31 -10.72
N CYS A 350 9.29 12.40 -10.86
CA CYS A 350 9.00 13.02 -12.15
C CYS A 350 10.15 13.93 -12.67
N LEU A 351 11.15 14.26 -11.85
CA LEU A 351 12.17 15.26 -12.18
C LEU A 351 12.95 14.97 -13.49
N PRO A 352 13.35 13.73 -13.83
CA PRO A 352 13.96 13.41 -15.12
C PRO A 352 13.04 13.72 -16.31
N VAL A 353 11.73 13.50 -16.15
CA VAL A 353 10.71 13.78 -17.17
C VAL A 353 10.50 15.29 -17.32
N LEU A 354 10.38 16.01 -16.20
CA LEU A 354 10.17 17.46 -16.17
C LEU A 354 11.35 18.22 -16.79
N VAL A 355 12.59 17.85 -16.43
CA VAL A 355 13.80 18.46 -17.02
C VAL A 355 13.89 18.17 -18.53
N LYS A 356 13.47 16.98 -18.99
CA LYS A 356 13.41 16.68 -20.43
C LYS A 356 12.31 17.48 -21.16
N LEU A 357 11.16 17.68 -20.53
CA LEU A 357 10.01 18.37 -21.12
C LEU A 357 10.24 19.89 -21.20
N PHE A 358 10.75 20.52 -20.14
CA PHE A 358 11.11 21.95 -20.14
C PHE A 358 12.44 22.23 -20.86
N GLY A 359 13.30 21.23 -21.04
CA GLY A 359 14.63 21.36 -21.64
C GLY A 359 14.68 21.68 -23.14
N GLY A 360 13.53 21.66 -23.83
CA GLY A 360 13.40 21.99 -25.26
C GLY A 360 14.01 20.95 -26.20
N VAL A 361 14.22 21.33 -27.47
CA VAL A 361 15.11 20.61 -28.39
C VAL A 361 16.55 21.05 -28.08
N THR A 362 17.52 20.12 -28.14
CA THR A 362 18.94 20.44 -27.93
C THR A 362 19.73 20.22 -29.23
N THR A 363 20.82 20.96 -29.46
CA THR A 363 21.62 20.81 -30.71
C THR A 363 22.23 19.42 -30.83
N TYR A 364 22.53 18.77 -29.70
CA TYR A 364 22.87 17.34 -29.66
C TYR A 364 21.76 16.44 -30.23
N GLU A 365 20.48 16.69 -29.89
CA GLU A 365 19.36 15.90 -30.41
C GLU A 365 19.17 16.09 -31.92
N GLU A 366 19.42 17.30 -32.43
CA GLU A 366 19.42 17.59 -33.87
C GLU A 366 20.52 16.81 -34.60
N LEU A 367 21.73 16.75 -34.04
CA LEU A 367 22.82 15.93 -34.60
C LEU A 367 22.51 14.43 -34.56
N VAL A 368 21.87 13.93 -33.50
CA VAL A 368 21.40 12.53 -33.44
C VAL A 368 20.32 12.25 -34.50
N ASP A 369 19.37 13.18 -34.71
CA ASP A 369 18.35 13.04 -35.76
C ASP A 369 19.00 13.05 -37.16
N MET A 370 19.96 13.95 -37.41
CA MET A 370 20.76 13.98 -38.65
C MET A 370 21.57 12.69 -38.86
N GLN A 371 22.23 12.16 -37.83
CA GLN A 371 22.99 10.90 -37.91
C GLN A 371 22.05 9.70 -38.16
N THR A 372 20.90 9.66 -37.49
CA THR A 372 19.89 8.60 -37.67
C THR A 372 19.31 8.63 -39.09
N VAL A 373 18.98 9.82 -39.59
CA VAL A 373 18.44 10.03 -40.95
C VAL A 373 19.48 9.72 -42.02
N SER A 374 20.75 10.10 -41.83
CA SER A 374 21.82 9.79 -42.79
C SER A 374 22.18 8.30 -42.80
N ALA A 375 22.27 7.66 -41.63
CA ALA A 375 22.44 6.22 -41.53
C ALA A 375 21.29 5.45 -42.22
N LYS A 376 20.04 5.90 -42.06
CA LYS A 376 18.90 5.33 -42.79
C LYS A 376 19.06 5.47 -44.31
N ARG A 377 19.43 6.64 -44.83
CA ARG A 377 19.64 6.86 -46.28
C ARG A 377 20.75 5.96 -46.84
N VAL A 378 21.88 5.85 -46.12
CA VAL A 378 23.00 4.98 -46.54
C VAL A 378 22.61 3.51 -46.50
N PHE A 379 21.82 3.08 -45.52
CA PHE A 379 21.28 1.71 -45.48
C PHE A 379 20.33 1.45 -46.66
N GLU A 380 19.39 2.38 -46.93
CA GLU A 380 18.45 2.27 -48.05
C GLU A 380 19.19 2.19 -49.41
N GLN A 381 20.24 2.99 -49.60
CA GLN A 381 21.11 2.90 -50.79
C GLN A 381 21.83 1.57 -50.88
N LYS A 382 22.37 1.03 -49.77
CA LYS A 382 23.00 -0.30 -49.75
C LYS A 382 22.02 -1.43 -50.10
N VAL A 383 20.77 -1.34 -49.62
CA VAL A 383 19.70 -2.29 -49.95
C VAL A 383 19.37 -2.20 -51.45
N ARG A 384 19.07 -1.00 -51.97
CA ARG A 384 18.77 -0.78 -53.40
C ARG A 384 19.89 -1.28 -54.32
N THR A 385 21.16 -1.03 -53.99
CA THR A 385 22.31 -1.50 -54.78
C THR A 385 22.48 -3.02 -54.72
N ARG A 386 22.10 -3.67 -53.60
CA ARG A 386 22.08 -5.14 -53.54
C ARG A 386 20.92 -5.69 -54.37
N GLU A 387 19.72 -5.12 -54.24
CA GLU A 387 18.54 -5.52 -55.02
C GLU A 387 18.79 -5.42 -56.53
N THR A 388 19.40 -4.33 -57.02
CA THR A 388 19.75 -4.20 -58.44
C THR A 388 20.86 -5.17 -58.88
N ALA A 389 21.83 -5.47 -58.02
CA ALA A 389 22.88 -6.46 -58.30
C ALA A 389 22.31 -7.88 -58.41
N GLU A 390 21.50 -8.34 -57.45
CA GLU A 390 20.86 -9.67 -57.52
C GLU A 390 19.85 -9.74 -58.68
N THR A 391 19.07 -8.67 -58.94
CA THR A 391 18.17 -8.60 -60.11
C THR A 391 18.94 -8.68 -61.44
N SER A 392 20.15 -8.11 -61.51
CA SER A 392 20.98 -8.17 -62.71
C SER A 392 21.61 -9.55 -62.90
N ARG A 393 21.97 -10.24 -61.81
CA ARG A 393 22.39 -11.66 -61.84
C ARG A 393 21.28 -12.56 -62.35
N LEU A 394 20.10 -12.50 -61.73
CA LEU A 394 18.94 -13.33 -62.13
C LEU A 394 18.53 -13.11 -63.60
N ARG A 395 18.71 -11.90 -64.14
CA ARG A 395 18.53 -11.63 -65.58
C ARG A 395 19.64 -12.22 -66.44
N GLY A 396 20.90 -12.20 -65.99
CA GLY A 396 22.01 -12.90 -66.62
C GLY A 396 21.76 -14.40 -66.67
N ASP A 397 21.42 -15.00 -65.53
CA ASP A 397 21.11 -16.43 -65.39
C ASP A 397 19.94 -16.85 -66.32
N GLN A 398 18.90 -16.01 -66.44
CA GLN A 398 17.79 -16.22 -67.37
C GLN A 398 18.23 -16.16 -68.85
N ILE A 399 19.09 -15.19 -69.21
CA ILE A 399 19.61 -15.03 -70.58
C ILE A 399 20.54 -16.21 -70.94
N GLU A 400 21.39 -16.66 -70.01
CA GLU A 400 22.26 -17.81 -70.21
C GLU A 400 21.45 -19.13 -70.33
N ALA A 401 20.42 -19.31 -69.50
CA ALA A 401 19.51 -20.45 -69.61
C ALA A 401 18.75 -20.50 -70.94
N GLU A 402 18.27 -19.35 -71.43
CA GLU A 402 17.63 -19.24 -72.76
C GLU A 402 18.63 -19.55 -73.88
N HIS A 403 19.86 -19.02 -73.82
CA HIS A 403 20.90 -19.35 -74.80
C HIS A 403 21.28 -20.84 -74.80
N GLU A 404 21.41 -21.48 -73.64
CA GLU A 404 21.61 -22.93 -73.55
C GLU A 404 20.41 -23.73 -74.09
N PHE A 405 19.18 -23.28 -73.84
CA PHE A 405 17.98 -23.91 -74.39
C PHE A 405 17.93 -23.84 -75.93
N GLN A 406 18.15 -22.65 -76.51
CA GLN A 406 18.21 -22.45 -77.96
C GLN A 406 19.34 -23.27 -78.61
N LYS A 407 20.52 -23.31 -77.98
CA LYS A 407 21.67 -24.13 -78.41
C LYS A 407 21.35 -25.63 -78.40
N ARG A 408 20.77 -26.14 -77.30
CA ARG A 408 20.33 -27.55 -77.20
C ARG A 408 19.28 -27.89 -78.25
N ARG A 409 18.32 -26.99 -78.49
CA ARG A 409 17.31 -27.12 -79.54
C ARG A 409 17.96 -27.19 -80.92
N ALA A 410 18.89 -26.30 -81.26
CA ALA A 410 19.61 -26.34 -82.54
C ALA A 410 20.40 -27.64 -82.74
N THR A 411 21.06 -28.15 -81.68
CA THR A 411 21.72 -29.46 -81.73
C THR A 411 20.73 -30.61 -81.90
N ALA A 412 19.56 -30.56 -81.26
CA ALA A 412 18.52 -31.57 -81.43
C ALA A 412 17.93 -31.56 -82.85
N GLU A 413 17.64 -30.39 -83.42
CA GLU A 413 17.19 -30.24 -84.81
C GLU A 413 18.26 -30.70 -85.81
N GLN A 414 19.55 -30.49 -85.53
CA GLN A 414 20.66 -31.02 -86.34
C GLN A 414 20.75 -32.55 -86.24
N ASN A 415 20.66 -33.12 -85.05
CA ASN A 415 20.70 -34.58 -84.84
C ASN A 415 19.51 -35.29 -85.49
N LEU A 416 18.32 -34.68 -85.46
CA LEU A 416 17.14 -35.19 -86.18
C LEU A 416 17.38 -35.27 -87.68
N ARG A 417 17.93 -34.22 -88.30
CA ARG A 417 18.27 -34.21 -89.75
C ARG A 417 19.35 -35.23 -90.11
N LEU A 418 20.33 -35.45 -89.24
CA LEU A 418 21.33 -36.50 -89.44
C LEU A 418 20.69 -37.89 -89.39
N HIS A 419 19.80 -38.14 -88.41
CA HIS A 419 19.12 -39.42 -88.28
C HIS A 419 18.11 -39.69 -89.41
N GLU A 420 17.43 -38.65 -89.89
CA GLU A 420 16.56 -38.70 -91.08
C GLU A 420 17.37 -39.10 -92.33
N ALA A 421 18.54 -38.50 -92.54
CA ALA A 421 19.45 -38.87 -93.63
C ALA A 421 20.06 -40.29 -93.47
N GLU A 422 20.34 -40.75 -92.25
CA GLU A 422 20.75 -42.13 -91.97
C GLU A 422 19.62 -43.13 -92.31
N LEU A 423 18.37 -42.79 -91.99
CA LEU A 423 17.18 -43.58 -92.29
C LEU A 423 16.95 -43.67 -93.80
N ASP A 424 17.01 -42.55 -94.54
CA ASP A 424 16.88 -42.56 -95.99
C ASP A 424 17.96 -43.43 -96.65
N LEU A 425 19.23 -43.28 -96.23
CA LEU A 425 20.33 -44.13 -96.72
C LEU A 425 20.13 -45.62 -96.40
N ALA A 426 19.52 -45.96 -95.26
CA ALA A 426 19.19 -47.34 -94.92
C ALA A 426 17.99 -47.88 -95.73
N VAL A 427 16.99 -47.04 -96.01
CA VAL A 427 15.85 -47.36 -96.87
C VAL A 427 16.32 -47.63 -98.30
N ASP A 428 17.18 -46.77 -98.87
CA ASP A 428 17.76 -46.97 -100.20
C ASP A 428 18.55 -48.28 -100.28
N GLN A 429 19.40 -48.58 -99.29
CA GLN A 429 20.11 -49.87 -99.23
C GLN A 429 19.16 -51.07 -99.16
N HIS A 430 18.04 -50.97 -98.43
CA HIS A 430 17.02 -52.01 -98.39
C HIS A 430 16.26 -52.16 -99.72
N VAL A 431 15.95 -51.05 -100.40
CA VAL A 431 15.31 -51.03 -101.72
C VAL A 431 16.23 -51.65 -102.78
N ASP A 432 17.52 -51.31 -102.80
CA ASP A 432 18.49 -51.90 -103.73
C ASP A 432 18.72 -53.40 -103.46
N ALA A 433 18.81 -53.81 -102.18
CA ALA A 433 18.89 -55.21 -101.81
C ALA A 433 17.64 -56.02 -102.22
N ALA A 434 16.45 -55.41 -102.14
CA ALA A 434 15.20 -56.00 -102.64
C ALA A 434 15.18 -56.06 -104.17
N ALA A 435 15.60 -55.00 -104.86
CA ALA A 435 15.71 -54.95 -106.32
C ALA A 435 16.71 -55.98 -106.86
N ALA A 436 17.84 -56.21 -106.18
CA ALA A 436 18.79 -57.25 -106.50
C ALA A 436 18.18 -58.66 -106.38
N LYS A 437 17.46 -58.95 -105.29
CA LYS A 437 16.73 -60.22 -105.11
C LYS A 437 15.67 -60.43 -106.19
N LEU A 438 14.91 -59.39 -106.54
CA LEU A 438 13.91 -59.44 -107.61
C LEU A 438 14.53 -59.66 -109.00
N ARG A 439 15.67 -59.02 -109.30
CA ARG A 439 16.45 -59.28 -110.53
C ARG A 439 16.89 -60.75 -110.60
N GLN A 440 17.41 -61.31 -109.48
CA GLN A 440 17.83 -62.71 -109.40
C GLN A 440 16.68 -63.71 -109.57
N GLN A 441 15.48 -63.39 -109.07
CA GLN A 441 14.28 -64.20 -109.31
C GLN A 441 13.75 -64.07 -110.74
N ARG A 442 13.76 -62.86 -111.32
CA ARG A 442 13.26 -62.60 -112.68
C ARG A 442 14.11 -63.29 -113.76
N GLY A 443 15.42 -63.44 -113.53
CA GLY A 443 16.31 -64.23 -114.38
C GLY A 443 16.07 -65.75 -114.36
N ARG A 444 15.17 -66.27 -113.52
CA ARG A 444 14.90 -67.72 -113.38
C ARG A 444 13.57 -68.20 -114.01
N ARG A 445 12.86 -67.37 -114.78
CA ARG A 445 11.56 -67.75 -115.40
C ARG A 445 11.39 -67.27 -116.85
N GLN A 446 12.10 -67.90 -117.79
CA GLN A 446 11.69 -67.95 -119.21
C GLN A 446 12.30 -69.17 -119.95
N SER A 447 11.50 -70.23 -120.08
CA SER A 447 11.56 -71.36 -121.05
C SER A 447 12.60 -72.50 -120.90
N PRO A 448 12.31 -73.74 -121.41
CA PRO A 448 12.89 -75.02 -120.92
C PRO A 448 13.32 -75.97 -122.10
N PRO A 449 13.41 -77.35 -122.03
CA PRO A 449 13.29 -78.31 -120.91
C PRO A 449 14.28 -79.53 -120.86
N THR A 450 14.41 -80.14 -119.67
CA THR A 450 14.51 -81.61 -119.36
C THR A 450 14.47 -81.74 -117.81
N ILE A 451 13.40 -82.20 -117.13
CA ILE A 451 12.90 -83.59 -116.96
C ILE A 451 14.02 -84.52 -116.42
N TRP A 452 13.96 -85.18 -115.26
CA TRP A 452 12.87 -85.51 -114.29
C TRP A 452 13.04 -84.74 -112.93
N ASP A 453 12.57 -85.08 -111.71
CA ASP A 453 11.76 -86.19 -111.13
C ASP A 453 11.01 -85.72 -109.82
N ALA A 454 10.68 -86.63 -108.87
CA ALA A 454 9.81 -86.46 -107.69
C ALA A 454 10.48 -87.03 -106.37
N PRO A 455 9.87 -87.08 -105.14
CA PRO A 455 8.45 -86.81 -104.80
C PRO A 455 8.06 -86.12 -103.44
N THR A 456 6.80 -85.66 -103.39
CA THR A 456 5.80 -85.69 -102.27
C THR A 456 5.80 -84.77 -101.01
N VAL A 457 4.56 -84.29 -100.68
CA VAL A 457 3.91 -84.18 -99.32
C VAL A 457 4.36 -83.02 -98.37
N ARG A 458 3.50 -82.26 -97.64
CA ARG A 458 2.02 -82.07 -97.52
C ARG A 458 1.67 -80.82 -96.65
N GLN A 459 0.45 -80.26 -96.81
CA GLN A 459 -0.37 -79.60 -95.74
C GLN A 459 0.17 -78.29 -95.09
N ARG A 460 -0.57 -77.45 -94.33
CA ARG A 460 -2.03 -77.24 -94.00
C ARG A 460 -2.18 -75.79 -93.43
N VAL A 461 -3.09 -74.93 -93.92
CA VAL A 461 -4.42 -74.47 -93.38
C VAL A 461 -4.38 -73.69 -92.04
N GLU A 462 -5.44 -72.92 -91.77
CA GLU A 462 -5.74 -72.06 -90.58
C GLU A 462 -4.87 -70.78 -90.46
N ASP A 463 -5.41 -69.57 -90.33
CA ASP A 463 -6.36 -68.95 -89.37
C ASP A 463 -5.75 -68.62 -88.00
N THR A 464 -5.60 -67.33 -87.67
CA THR A 464 -6.38 -66.67 -86.59
C THR A 464 -6.06 -65.17 -86.35
N MET A 465 -7.11 -64.45 -85.94
CA MET A 465 -7.17 -63.15 -85.23
C MET A 465 -6.85 -63.32 -83.71
N PRO A 466 -6.97 -62.32 -82.79
CA PRO A 466 -6.80 -60.85 -82.84
C PRO A 466 -6.16 -60.24 -81.53
N ILE A 467 -6.25 -58.91 -81.38
CA ILE A 467 -6.56 -58.10 -80.16
C ILE A 467 -6.21 -58.65 -78.75
N ALA A 468 -5.41 -57.88 -77.99
CA ALA A 468 -5.61 -57.50 -76.57
C ALA A 468 -4.60 -56.36 -76.21
N ARG A 469 -4.91 -55.14 -75.78
CA ARG A 469 -5.73 -54.55 -74.67
C ARG A 469 -4.82 -53.85 -73.63
N ARG A 470 -5.28 -52.68 -73.16
CA ARG A 470 -4.93 -51.95 -71.90
C ARG A 470 -5.01 -52.87 -70.65
N PRO A 471 -4.62 -52.44 -69.42
CA PRO A 471 -4.15 -51.11 -68.94
C PRO A 471 -2.69 -51.14 -68.40
N VAL A 472 -2.11 -50.12 -67.76
CA VAL A 472 -2.64 -48.93 -67.03
C VAL A 472 -2.13 -47.63 -67.64
#